data_AF-A0A661IAD4-F1
#
_entry.id   AF-A0A661IAD4-F1
#
_cell.length_a   1.000
_cell.length_b   1.000
_cell.length_c   1.000
_cell.angle_alpha   90.00
_cell.angle_beta   90.00
_cell.angle_gamma   90.00
#
_symmetry.space_group_name_H-M   'P 1'
#
loop_
_entity.id
_entity.type
_entity.pdbx_description
1 polymer ?
#
loop_
_entity_poly.entity_id
_entity_poly.type
_entity_poly.pdbx_seq_one_letter_code
_entity_poly.pdbx_strand_id
1 'polypeptide(L)'
;MGLLEEIATKGWNEERAEEFERRYRKAIRWRIVVQMERLGLLQMKLSPERVGILSDKRLELFQDTESDVNIELLDGLIPRYLERRREGKVERDFLAYLTGVIRKLLLKNARELRLLGEETPFELLQGICQAKRERKAKIAWAKYCLEAQVRWELLDRCPSGRFHEVYKVVHHVSDYFFEVFVPGRCELLKRVKRRPVVGMVEALLAEELDSALGYIGKVTPYAKMEEVKAPEELEDEEAFLDFLFQEVGRME
;
A
#
# COMPACT_ATOMS: atom_id res chain seq x y z
N MET A 1 -24.35 -17.46 16.95
CA MET A 1 -22.87 -17.46 16.85
C MET A 1 -22.57 -17.05 15.41
N GLY A 2 -21.60 -16.15 15.16
CA GLY A 2 -21.31 -15.76 13.78
C GLY A 2 -20.48 -16.84 13.07
N LEU A 3 -20.49 -16.81 11.73
CA LEU A 3 -19.80 -17.80 10.90
C LEU A 3 -18.29 -17.87 11.23
N LEU A 4 -17.65 -16.72 11.47
CA LEU A 4 -16.22 -16.67 11.80
C LEU A 4 -15.93 -17.32 13.16
N GLU A 5 -16.79 -17.11 14.16
CA GLU A 5 -16.66 -17.75 15.47
C GLU A 5 -16.88 -19.27 15.37
N GLU A 6 -17.81 -19.73 14.52
CA GLU A 6 -18.02 -21.15 14.26
C GLU A 6 -16.82 -21.79 13.56
N ILE A 7 -16.24 -21.12 12.57
CA ILE A 7 -15.01 -21.59 11.92
C ILE A 7 -13.86 -21.66 12.93
N ALA A 8 -13.70 -20.64 13.79
CA ALA A 8 -12.62 -20.61 14.77
C ALA A 8 -12.75 -21.67 15.87
N THR A 9 -13.98 -22.01 16.27
CA THR A 9 -14.23 -22.97 17.36
C THR A 9 -14.34 -24.42 16.89
N LYS A 10 -14.92 -24.64 15.72
CA LYS A 10 -15.24 -25.98 15.20
C LYS A 10 -14.42 -26.35 13.95
N GLY A 11 -13.55 -25.47 13.45
CA GLY A 11 -12.72 -25.70 12.25
C GLY A 11 -13.41 -25.40 10.91
N TRP A 12 -12.92 -25.97 9.82
CA TRP A 12 -13.56 -25.92 8.50
C TRP A 12 -14.34 -27.21 8.22
N ASN A 13 -15.48 -27.11 7.54
CA ASN A 13 -16.18 -28.22 6.88
C ASN A 13 -16.86 -27.70 5.60
N GLU A 14 -17.44 -28.60 4.80
CA GLU A 14 -18.09 -28.24 3.52
C GLU A 14 -19.15 -27.15 3.69
N GLU A 15 -20.09 -27.31 4.63
CA GLU A 15 -21.16 -26.34 4.89
C GLU A 15 -20.62 -24.94 5.26
N ARG A 16 -19.61 -24.86 6.15
CA ARG A 16 -19.00 -23.58 6.55
C ARG A 16 -18.16 -22.98 5.44
N ALA A 17 -17.52 -23.81 4.62
CA ALA A 17 -16.76 -23.37 3.46
C ALA A 17 -17.69 -22.76 2.40
N GLU A 18 -18.79 -23.44 2.06
CA GLU A 18 -19.81 -22.93 1.15
C GLU A 18 -20.41 -21.62 1.65
N GLU A 19 -20.77 -21.54 2.93
CA GLU A 19 -21.33 -20.33 3.50
C GLU A 19 -20.31 -19.19 3.54
N PHE A 20 -19.04 -19.47 3.79
CA PHE A 20 -17.97 -18.48 3.75
C PHE A 20 -17.73 -17.98 2.33
N GLU A 21 -17.66 -18.89 1.36
CA GLU A 21 -17.52 -18.56 -0.07
C GLU A 21 -18.67 -17.65 -0.51
N ARG A 22 -19.91 -18.02 -0.18
CA ARG A 22 -21.09 -17.21 -0.49
C ARG A 22 -21.04 -15.81 0.10
N ARG A 23 -20.54 -15.67 1.34
CA ARG A 23 -20.52 -14.37 2.05
C ARG A 23 -19.35 -13.48 1.71
N TYR A 24 -18.18 -14.06 1.43
CA TYR A 24 -16.93 -13.29 1.39
C TYR A 24 -16.15 -13.41 0.09
N ARG A 25 -16.37 -14.44 -0.75
CA ARG A 25 -15.48 -14.69 -1.90
C ARG A 25 -15.42 -13.52 -2.87
N LYS A 26 -16.58 -13.00 -3.25
CA LYS A 26 -16.67 -11.88 -4.20
C LYS A 26 -15.99 -10.63 -3.63
N ALA A 27 -16.28 -10.28 -2.37
CA ALA A 27 -15.62 -9.16 -1.69
C ALA A 27 -14.08 -9.33 -1.61
N ILE A 28 -13.59 -10.54 -1.33
CA ILE A 28 -12.15 -10.85 -1.30
C ILE A 28 -11.52 -10.63 -2.67
N ARG A 29 -12.13 -11.18 -3.73
CA ARG A 29 -11.63 -11.03 -5.10
C ARG A 29 -11.59 -9.56 -5.54
N TRP A 30 -12.63 -8.79 -5.21
CA TRP A 30 -12.64 -7.34 -5.45
C TRP A 30 -11.51 -6.61 -4.72
N ARG A 31 -11.27 -6.98 -3.45
CA ARG A 31 -10.16 -6.39 -2.67
C ARG A 31 -8.81 -6.69 -3.29
N ILE A 32 -8.60 -7.90 -3.85
CA ILE A 32 -7.37 -8.21 -4.59
C ILE A 32 -7.20 -7.26 -5.79
N VAL A 33 -8.22 -7.13 -6.63
CA VAL A 33 -8.14 -6.26 -7.83
C VAL A 33 -7.91 -4.80 -7.46
N VAL A 34 -8.66 -4.27 -6.48
CA VAL A 34 -8.49 -2.88 -6.03
C VAL A 34 -7.09 -2.65 -5.46
N GLN A 35 -6.54 -3.62 -4.71
CA GLN A 35 -5.16 -3.50 -4.24
C GLN A 35 -4.14 -3.59 -5.39
N MET A 36 -4.37 -4.42 -6.42
CA MET A 36 -3.52 -4.44 -7.61
C MET A 36 -3.53 -3.09 -8.36
N GLU A 37 -4.71 -2.49 -8.55
CA GLU A 37 -4.86 -1.14 -9.12
C GLU A 37 -4.15 -0.09 -8.27
N ARG A 38 -4.38 -0.12 -6.95
CA ARG A 38 -3.70 0.77 -6.00
C ARG A 38 -2.19 0.56 -5.95
N LEU A 39 -1.66 -0.58 -6.34
CA LEU A 39 -0.21 -0.80 -6.45
C LEU A 39 0.33 -0.39 -7.84
N GLY A 40 -0.50 0.17 -8.71
CA GLY A 40 -0.14 0.52 -10.09
C GLY A 40 0.12 -0.71 -10.98
N LEU A 41 -0.28 -1.90 -10.54
CA LEU A 41 -0.10 -3.15 -11.27
C LEU A 41 -1.16 -3.32 -12.36
N LEU A 42 -2.28 -2.60 -12.25
CA LEU A 42 -3.32 -2.48 -13.28
C LEU A 42 -3.43 -1.01 -13.70
N GLN A 43 -3.54 -0.77 -15.01
CA GLN A 43 -3.78 0.57 -15.58
C GLN A 43 -5.26 0.83 -15.95
N MET A 44 -6.12 -0.16 -15.72
CA MET A 44 -7.55 -0.07 -15.99
C MET A 44 -8.33 -0.71 -14.84
N LYS A 45 -9.52 -0.18 -14.59
CA LYS A 45 -10.49 -0.80 -13.69
C LYS A 45 -10.95 -2.12 -14.29
N LEU A 46 -10.96 -3.16 -13.47
CA LEU A 46 -11.27 -4.49 -13.91
C LEU A 46 -12.19 -5.15 -12.89
N SER A 47 -13.27 -5.76 -13.35
CA SER A 47 -14.03 -6.64 -12.46
C SER A 47 -13.25 -7.95 -12.27
N PRO A 48 -13.27 -8.57 -11.08
CA PRO A 48 -12.57 -9.83 -10.83
C PRO A 48 -12.98 -10.97 -11.76
N GLU A 49 -14.19 -10.92 -12.33
CA GLU A 49 -14.71 -11.87 -13.30
C GLU A 49 -14.03 -11.72 -14.67
N ARG A 50 -13.45 -10.55 -14.95
CA ARG A 50 -12.78 -10.21 -16.21
C ARG A 50 -11.25 -10.27 -16.13
N VAL A 51 -10.69 -10.80 -15.04
CA VAL A 51 -9.22 -10.94 -14.84
C VAL A 51 -8.53 -11.73 -15.95
N GLY A 52 -9.26 -12.63 -16.64
CA GLY A 52 -8.73 -13.38 -17.79
C GLY A 52 -8.29 -12.54 -18.99
N ILE A 53 -8.58 -11.24 -19.01
CA ILE A 53 -8.13 -10.29 -20.05
C ILE A 53 -6.71 -9.76 -19.75
N LEU A 54 -6.19 -9.97 -18.53
CA LEU A 54 -4.86 -9.54 -18.13
C LEU A 54 -3.76 -10.37 -18.82
N SER A 55 -2.58 -9.76 -19.00
CA SER A 55 -1.36 -10.48 -19.40
C SER A 55 -1.04 -11.61 -18.43
N ASP A 56 -0.45 -12.71 -18.91
CA ASP A 56 -0.15 -13.93 -18.14
C ASP A 56 0.35 -13.67 -16.72
N LYS A 57 1.39 -12.84 -16.54
CA LYS A 57 1.95 -12.55 -15.20
C LYS A 57 1.00 -11.84 -14.24
N ARG A 58 0.14 -10.94 -14.74
CA ARG A 58 -0.81 -10.18 -13.89
C ARG A 58 -2.02 -11.04 -13.53
N LEU A 59 -2.41 -11.94 -14.44
CA LEU A 59 -3.39 -12.98 -14.16
C LEU A 59 -2.82 -13.96 -13.12
N GLU A 60 -1.57 -14.39 -13.29
CA GLU A 60 -0.82 -15.24 -12.34
C GLU A 60 -0.74 -14.57 -10.97
N LEU A 61 -0.41 -13.28 -10.90
CA LEU A 61 -0.42 -12.53 -9.64
C LEU A 61 -1.78 -12.57 -8.93
N PHE A 62 -2.88 -12.38 -9.68
CA PHE A 62 -4.22 -12.45 -9.12
C PHE A 62 -4.51 -13.84 -8.56
N GLN A 63 -4.22 -14.89 -9.34
CA GLN A 63 -4.48 -16.29 -8.99
C GLN A 63 -3.62 -16.74 -7.80
N ASP A 64 -2.34 -16.41 -7.80
CA ASP A 64 -1.40 -16.72 -6.70
C ASP A 64 -1.83 -16.04 -5.40
N THR A 65 -2.23 -14.77 -5.49
CA THR A 65 -2.75 -14.03 -4.32
C THR A 65 -4.03 -14.67 -3.80
N GLU A 66 -4.97 -15.01 -4.68
CA GLU A 66 -6.23 -15.65 -4.29
C GLU A 66 -5.98 -17.01 -3.62
N SER A 67 -5.04 -17.80 -4.16
CA SER A 67 -4.58 -19.06 -3.57
C SER A 67 -3.97 -18.85 -2.19
N ASP A 68 -3.03 -17.91 -2.05
CA ASP A 68 -2.35 -17.61 -0.79
C ASP A 68 -3.31 -17.07 0.28
N VAL A 69 -4.34 -16.32 -0.10
CA VAL A 69 -5.40 -15.89 0.82
C VAL A 69 -6.14 -17.10 1.38
N ASN A 70 -6.47 -18.08 0.53
CA ASN A 70 -7.12 -19.32 0.99
C ASN A 70 -6.20 -20.12 1.92
N ILE A 71 -4.90 -20.17 1.63
CA ILE A 71 -3.91 -20.80 2.51
C ILE A 71 -3.90 -20.11 3.88
N GLU A 72 -3.83 -18.78 3.95
CA GLU A 72 -3.89 -18.05 5.22
C GLU A 72 -5.20 -18.30 5.98
N LEU A 73 -6.34 -18.34 5.29
CA LEU A 73 -7.65 -18.64 5.89
C LEU A 73 -7.69 -20.05 6.51
N LEU A 74 -7.11 -21.03 5.83
CA LEU A 74 -6.98 -22.40 6.33
C LEU A 74 -5.93 -22.52 7.45
N ASP A 75 -4.85 -21.73 7.40
CA ASP A 75 -3.78 -21.67 8.40
C ASP A 75 -4.11 -20.76 9.61
N GLY A 76 -5.39 -20.69 9.98
CA GLY A 76 -5.81 -20.08 11.24
C GLY A 76 -5.87 -18.56 11.25
N LEU A 77 -5.95 -17.88 10.09
CA LEU A 77 -6.15 -16.43 10.05
C LEU A 77 -7.39 -15.96 10.83
N ILE A 78 -8.51 -16.68 10.72
CA ILE A 78 -9.77 -16.34 11.39
C ILE A 78 -9.64 -16.42 12.92
N PRO A 79 -9.16 -17.52 13.53
CA PRO A 79 -8.82 -17.56 14.96
C PRO A 79 -7.93 -16.41 15.42
N ARG A 80 -6.84 -16.13 14.69
CA ARG A 80 -5.90 -15.04 15.01
C ARG A 80 -6.58 -13.67 14.99
N TYR A 81 -7.45 -13.42 14.01
CA TYR A 81 -8.22 -12.19 13.91
C TYR A 81 -9.16 -12.03 15.11
N LEU A 82 -9.95 -13.06 15.46
CA LEU A 82 -10.90 -13.00 16.57
C LEU A 82 -10.21 -12.84 17.92
N GLU A 83 -9.07 -13.48 18.13
CA GLU A 83 -8.23 -13.28 19.31
C GLU A 83 -7.79 -11.82 19.43
N ARG A 84 -7.17 -11.26 18.39
CA ARG A 84 -6.71 -9.86 18.40
C ARG A 84 -7.85 -8.86 18.56
N ARG A 85 -9.04 -9.18 18.04
CA ARG A 85 -10.25 -8.37 18.22
C ARG A 85 -10.71 -8.38 19.68
N ARG A 86 -10.72 -9.55 20.32
CA ARG A 86 -11.05 -9.69 21.76
C ARG A 86 -10.05 -8.95 22.66
N GLU A 87 -8.78 -8.93 22.27
CA GLU A 87 -7.73 -8.19 22.97
C GLU A 87 -7.76 -6.67 22.72
N GLY A 88 -8.67 -6.17 21.86
CA GLY A 88 -8.74 -4.75 21.49
C GLY A 88 -7.59 -4.28 20.59
N LYS A 89 -6.77 -5.19 20.05
CA LYS A 89 -5.66 -4.86 19.13
C LYS A 89 -6.13 -4.60 17.69
N VAL A 90 -7.33 -5.09 17.35
CA VAL A 90 -7.97 -4.89 16.05
C VAL A 90 -9.40 -4.40 16.30
N GLU A 91 -9.68 -3.17 15.92
CA GLU A 91 -11.02 -2.57 16.04
C GLU A 91 -11.85 -2.76 14.76
N ARG A 92 -11.19 -3.00 13.62
CA ARG A 92 -11.80 -3.12 12.30
C ARG A 92 -12.52 -4.45 12.11
N ASP A 93 -13.44 -4.47 11.16
CA ASP A 93 -14.10 -5.70 10.75
C ASP A 93 -13.14 -6.67 10.02
N PHE A 94 -13.65 -7.87 9.72
CA PHE A 94 -12.83 -8.94 9.17
C PHE A 94 -12.32 -8.63 7.76
N LEU A 95 -13.15 -8.02 6.91
CA LEU A 95 -12.78 -7.71 5.52
C LEU A 95 -11.77 -6.57 5.43
N ALA A 96 -11.89 -5.56 6.29
CA ALA A 96 -10.91 -4.50 6.44
C ALA A 96 -9.58 -5.04 6.99
N TYR A 97 -9.63 -5.96 7.96
CA TYR A 97 -8.44 -6.67 8.44
C TYR A 97 -7.79 -7.50 7.32
N LEU A 98 -8.59 -8.27 6.58
CA LEU A 98 -8.15 -9.13 5.48
C LEU A 98 -7.54 -8.33 4.33
N THR A 99 -7.98 -7.09 4.10
CA THR A 99 -7.38 -6.18 3.11
C THR A 99 -5.88 -5.97 3.37
N GLY A 100 -5.47 -5.89 4.64
CA GLY A 100 -4.04 -5.79 5.01
C GLY A 100 -3.26 -7.06 4.68
N VAL A 101 -3.88 -8.23 4.87
CA VAL A 101 -3.29 -9.54 4.53
C VAL A 101 -3.15 -9.69 3.02
N ILE A 102 -4.22 -9.43 2.26
CA ILE A 102 -4.24 -9.44 0.79
C ILE A 102 -3.12 -8.58 0.24
N ARG A 103 -2.95 -7.36 0.77
CA ARG A 103 -1.87 -6.47 0.34
C ARG A 103 -0.49 -7.08 0.57
N LYS A 104 -0.24 -7.68 1.74
CA LYS A 104 1.03 -8.32 2.06
C LYS A 104 1.33 -9.45 1.06
N LEU A 105 0.34 -10.27 0.74
CA LEU A 105 0.45 -11.35 -0.23
C LEU A 105 0.69 -10.85 -1.65
N LEU A 106 -0.08 -9.84 -2.10
CA LEU A 106 0.12 -9.21 -3.41
C LEU A 106 1.54 -8.69 -3.60
N LEU A 107 2.12 -8.06 -2.58
CA LEU A 107 3.48 -7.53 -2.66
C LEU A 107 4.53 -8.64 -2.74
N LYS A 108 4.34 -9.72 -1.98
CA LYS A 108 5.20 -10.91 -2.02
C LYS A 108 5.16 -11.51 -3.42
N ASN A 109 3.96 -11.82 -3.91
CA ASN A 109 3.76 -12.54 -5.17
C ASN A 109 4.15 -11.66 -6.36
N ALA A 110 3.87 -10.35 -6.32
CA ALA A 110 4.28 -9.45 -7.39
C ALA A 110 5.81 -9.28 -7.47
N ARG A 111 6.54 -9.44 -6.36
CA ARG A 111 8.02 -9.51 -6.38
C ARG A 111 8.52 -10.82 -6.98
N GLU A 112 7.95 -11.94 -6.57
CA GLU A 112 8.30 -13.28 -7.09
C GLU A 112 8.08 -13.34 -8.62
N LEU A 113 6.98 -12.75 -9.11
CA LEU A 113 6.65 -12.65 -10.54
C LEU A 113 7.43 -11.55 -11.29
N ARG A 114 8.25 -10.78 -10.58
CA ARG A 114 9.03 -9.63 -11.08
C ARG A 114 8.15 -8.54 -11.71
N LEU A 115 6.93 -8.39 -11.21
CA LEU A 115 6.00 -7.30 -11.56
C LEU A 115 6.25 -6.05 -10.72
N LEU A 116 6.68 -6.23 -9.48
CA LEU A 116 7.32 -5.19 -8.68
C LEU A 116 8.82 -5.42 -8.76
N GLY A 117 9.56 -4.38 -9.13
CA GLY A 117 11.01 -4.49 -9.17
C GLY A 117 11.59 -4.73 -7.77
N GLU A 118 12.73 -5.44 -7.71
CA GLU A 118 13.65 -5.41 -6.56
C GLU A 118 14.38 -4.06 -6.50
N GLU A 119 13.67 -2.96 -6.77
CA GLU A 119 14.26 -1.64 -6.90
C GLU A 119 14.92 -1.27 -5.57
N THR A 120 16.23 -1.12 -5.62
CA THR A 120 17.03 -0.60 -4.52
C THR A 120 16.54 0.81 -4.16
N PRO A 121 16.82 1.32 -2.94
CA PRO A 121 16.49 2.70 -2.59
C PRO A 121 17.04 3.73 -3.60
N PHE A 122 18.16 3.43 -4.26
CA PHE A 122 18.69 4.27 -5.33
C PHE A 122 17.79 4.26 -6.56
N GLU A 123 17.35 3.08 -7.03
CA GLU A 123 16.48 2.95 -8.21
C GLU A 123 15.11 3.58 -7.98
N LEU A 124 14.53 3.43 -6.78
CA LEU A 124 13.27 4.07 -6.41
C LEU A 124 13.36 5.61 -6.51
N LEU A 125 14.39 6.20 -5.91
CA LEU A 125 14.59 7.65 -5.96
C LEU A 125 15.00 8.13 -7.36
N GLN A 126 15.77 7.32 -8.09
CA GLN A 126 16.15 7.63 -9.47
C GLN A 126 14.94 7.60 -10.41
N GLY A 127 13.99 6.71 -10.16
CA GLY A 127 12.70 6.65 -10.87
C GLY A 127 11.90 7.93 -10.74
N ILE A 128 11.90 8.59 -9.56
CA ILE A 128 11.28 9.92 -9.39
C ILE A 128 11.96 10.95 -10.31
N CYS A 129 13.29 10.97 -10.32
CA CYS A 129 14.10 11.91 -11.10
C CYS A 129 13.92 11.76 -12.61
N GLN A 130 13.76 10.51 -13.09
CA GLN A 130 13.63 10.21 -14.51
C GLN A 130 12.19 10.36 -15.03
N ALA A 131 11.19 10.27 -14.15
CA ALA A 131 9.80 10.33 -14.54
C ALA A 131 9.38 11.74 -15.01
N LYS A 132 8.85 11.80 -16.24
CA LYS A 132 8.25 13.02 -16.83
C LYS A 132 6.72 13.03 -16.72
N ARG A 133 6.05 11.92 -17.05
CA ARG A 133 4.56 11.82 -17.04
C ARG A 133 4.02 11.17 -15.77
N GLU A 134 4.64 10.08 -15.31
CA GLU A 134 4.15 9.27 -14.17
C GLU A 134 4.84 9.61 -12.85
N ARG A 135 5.32 10.85 -12.69
CA ARG A 135 6.14 11.23 -11.52
C ARG A 135 5.37 11.08 -10.21
N LYS A 136 4.07 11.44 -10.18
CA LYS A 136 3.20 11.26 -9.02
C LYS A 136 3.15 9.79 -8.57
N ALA A 137 2.99 8.85 -9.51
CA ALA A 137 2.97 7.41 -9.22
C ALA A 137 4.32 6.91 -8.69
N LYS A 138 5.44 7.39 -9.25
CA LYS A 138 6.79 7.05 -8.75
C LYS A 138 7.06 7.61 -7.36
N ILE A 139 6.59 8.82 -7.06
CA ILE A 139 6.64 9.40 -5.72
C ILE A 139 5.80 8.58 -4.74
N ALA A 140 4.56 8.25 -5.10
CA ALA A 140 3.67 7.45 -4.25
C ALA A 140 4.28 6.06 -3.93
N TRP A 141 4.94 5.45 -4.92
CA TRP A 141 5.69 4.20 -4.77
C TRP A 141 6.91 4.34 -3.85
N ALA A 142 7.74 5.35 -4.09
CA ALA A 142 8.93 5.58 -3.27
C ALA A 142 8.58 5.93 -1.82
N LYS A 143 7.54 6.74 -1.59
CA LYS A 143 6.98 7.01 -0.26
C LYS A 143 6.56 5.69 0.40
N TYR A 144 5.79 4.87 -0.30
CA TYR A 144 5.36 3.58 0.22
C TYR A 144 6.55 2.70 0.65
N CYS A 145 7.60 2.62 -0.17
CA CYS A 145 8.74 1.76 0.09
C CYS A 145 9.72 2.33 1.13
N LEU A 146 9.93 3.64 1.17
CA LEU A 146 11.04 4.27 1.89
C LEU A 146 10.63 5.25 2.99
N GLU A 147 9.34 5.61 3.16
CA GLU A 147 8.92 6.62 4.14
C GLU A 147 9.37 6.28 5.56
N ALA A 148 9.20 5.04 6.01
CA ALA A 148 9.64 4.64 7.34
C ALA A 148 11.15 4.84 7.54
N GLN A 149 11.95 4.49 6.54
CA GLN A 149 13.40 4.67 6.58
C GLN A 149 13.76 6.17 6.56
N VAL A 150 13.15 6.96 5.67
CA VAL A 150 13.38 8.40 5.57
C VAL A 150 13.04 9.10 6.89
N ARG A 151 11.90 8.77 7.50
CA ARG A 151 11.50 9.33 8.80
C ARG A 151 12.49 8.99 9.90
N TRP A 152 12.96 7.74 9.94
CA TRP A 152 13.97 7.33 10.92
C TRP A 152 15.27 8.14 10.75
N GLU A 153 15.80 8.22 9.52
CA GLU A 153 17.01 8.99 9.23
C GLU A 153 16.84 10.49 9.51
N LEU A 154 15.66 11.06 9.20
CA LEU A 154 15.35 12.46 9.49
C LEU A 154 15.42 12.77 10.98
N LEU A 155 14.94 11.85 11.84
CA LEU A 155 14.96 12.03 13.28
C LEU A 155 16.33 11.73 13.89
N ASP A 156 16.99 10.66 13.43
CA ASP A 156 18.31 10.23 13.92
C ASP A 156 19.38 11.30 13.64
N ARG A 157 19.30 11.96 12.49
CA ARG A 157 20.29 12.94 12.02
C ARG A 157 19.88 14.39 12.26
N CYS A 158 18.71 14.62 12.85
CA CYS A 158 18.22 15.96 13.11
C CYS A 158 19.18 16.70 14.05
N PRO A 159 19.55 17.96 13.77
CA PRO A 159 20.28 18.79 14.73
C PRO A 159 19.51 18.88 16.05
N SER A 160 20.20 18.68 17.18
CA SER A 160 19.56 18.57 18.50
C SER A 160 18.66 19.78 18.83
N GLY A 161 19.04 20.97 18.39
CA GLY A 161 18.26 22.20 18.58
C GLY A 161 16.97 22.31 17.76
N ARG A 162 16.80 21.48 16.71
CA ARG A 162 15.63 21.49 15.81
C ARG A 162 14.80 20.21 15.91
N PHE A 163 15.22 19.22 16.70
CA PHE A 163 14.56 17.92 16.83
C PHE A 163 13.07 18.03 17.14
N HIS A 164 12.68 18.88 18.08
CA HIS A 164 11.27 19.01 18.49
C HIS A 164 10.38 19.56 17.38
N GLU A 165 10.92 20.43 16.52
CA GLU A 165 10.20 20.96 15.37
C GLU A 165 10.01 19.85 14.33
N VAL A 166 11.09 19.16 13.96
CA VAL A 166 11.05 18.06 12.99
C VAL A 166 10.16 16.91 13.46
N TYR A 167 10.25 16.53 14.72
CA TYR A 167 9.47 15.41 15.27
C TYR A 167 7.96 15.64 15.16
N LYS A 168 7.48 16.84 15.47
CA LYS A 168 6.05 17.20 15.39
C LYS A 168 5.49 17.11 13.97
N VAL A 169 6.31 17.43 12.96
CA VAL A 169 5.88 17.49 11.56
C VAL A 169 6.67 16.54 10.66
N VAL A 170 7.19 15.44 11.21
CA VAL A 170 8.12 14.54 10.47
C VAL A 170 7.50 13.98 9.18
N HIS A 171 6.17 13.82 9.16
CA HIS A 171 5.43 13.40 7.97
C HIS A 171 5.49 14.46 6.85
N HIS A 172 5.38 15.74 7.18
CA HIS A 172 5.50 16.85 6.24
C HIS A 172 6.91 16.99 5.67
N VAL A 173 7.92 16.83 6.53
CA VAL A 173 9.33 16.83 6.12
C VAL A 173 9.62 15.64 5.20
N SER A 174 9.05 14.47 5.52
CA SER A 174 9.12 13.28 4.66
C SER A 174 8.38 13.49 3.33
N ASP A 175 7.22 14.14 3.32
CA ASP A 175 6.51 14.47 2.08
C ASP A 175 7.35 15.40 1.19
N TYR A 176 7.95 16.45 1.78
CA TYR A 176 8.84 17.37 1.08
C TYR A 176 10.04 16.63 0.48
N PHE A 177 10.62 15.68 1.23
CA PHE A 177 11.75 14.87 0.77
C PHE A 177 11.44 14.20 -0.57
N PHE A 178 10.31 13.51 -0.70
CA PHE A 178 9.96 12.80 -1.94
C PHE A 178 9.38 13.70 -3.03
N GLU A 179 8.58 14.71 -2.66
CA GLU A 179 7.81 15.51 -3.62
C GLU A 179 8.57 16.69 -4.20
N VAL A 180 9.52 17.25 -3.46
CA VAL A 180 10.22 18.48 -3.83
C VAL A 180 11.73 18.24 -3.87
N PHE A 181 12.30 17.75 -2.77
CA PHE A 181 13.76 17.68 -2.62
C PHE A 181 14.40 16.68 -3.59
N VAL A 182 13.92 15.42 -3.63
CA VAL A 182 14.47 14.40 -4.54
C VAL A 182 14.35 14.82 -6.02
N PRO A 183 13.19 15.27 -6.53
CA PRO A 183 13.08 15.79 -7.90
C PRO A 183 14.01 16.98 -8.19
N GLY A 184 14.24 17.86 -7.21
CA GLY A 184 15.10 19.04 -7.36
C GLY A 184 16.60 18.74 -7.27
N ARG A 185 16.99 17.60 -6.67
CA ARG A 185 18.38 17.25 -6.35
C ARG A 185 18.85 15.97 -7.03
N CYS A 186 18.40 15.71 -8.25
CA CYS A 186 18.74 14.50 -9.00
C CYS A 186 20.24 14.28 -9.24
N GLU A 187 21.03 15.35 -9.38
CA GLU A 187 22.49 15.24 -9.51
C GLU A 187 23.16 14.85 -8.19
N LEU A 188 22.62 15.27 -7.05
CA LEU A 188 23.10 14.84 -5.73
C LEU A 188 22.86 13.34 -5.55
N LEU A 189 21.68 12.84 -5.93
CA LEU A 189 21.35 11.42 -5.83
C LEU A 189 22.39 10.52 -6.51
N LYS A 190 22.91 10.91 -7.67
CA LYS A 190 23.98 10.18 -8.37
C LYS A 190 25.27 10.10 -7.56
N ARG A 191 25.60 11.13 -6.78
CA ARG A 191 26.80 11.19 -5.94
C ARG A 191 26.67 10.32 -4.70
N VAL A 192 25.47 10.20 -4.14
CA VAL A 192 25.19 9.43 -2.91
C VAL A 192 24.71 7.99 -3.17
N LYS A 193 24.98 7.43 -4.35
CA LYS A 193 24.48 6.12 -4.82
C LYS A 193 24.61 4.97 -3.81
N ARG A 194 25.67 4.94 -2.99
CA ARG A 194 25.91 3.86 -2.00
C ARG A 194 24.98 3.93 -0.78
N ARG A 195 24.58 5.14 -0.38
CA ARG A 195 23.69 5.40 0.76
C ARG A 195 22.72 6.54 0.40
N PRO A 196 21.81 6.28 -0.56
CA PRO A 196 21.08 7.35 -1.22
C PRO A 196 20.10 8.05 -0.27
N VAL A 197 19.43 7.30 0.60
CA VAL A 197 18.50 7.88 1.59
C VAL A 197 19.26 8.76 2.59
N VAL A 198 20.33 8.23 3.19
CA VAL A 198 21.16 8.95 4.17
C VAL A 198 21.71 10.25 3.58
N GLY A 199 22.41 10.17 2.45
CA GLY A 199 23.07 11.35 1.87
C GLY A 199 22.08 12.41 1.39
N MET A 200 20.88 12.01 0.95
CA MET A 200 19.82 12.97 0.60
C MET A 200 19.20 13.60 1.86
N VAL A 201 18.99 12.83 2.93
CA VAL A 201 18.47 13.35 4.20
C VAL A 201 19.44 14.34 4.84
N GLU A 202 20.73 14.02 4.88
CA GLU A 202 21.77 14.93 5.41
C GLU A 202 21.77 16.26 4.66
N ALA A 203 21.69 16.22 3.33
CA ALA A 203 21.63 17.42 2.51
C ALA A 203 20.33 18.21 2.71
N LEU A 204 19.17 17.53 2.84
CA LEU A 204 17.90 18.18 3.15
C LEU A 204 17.98 18.93 4.48
N LEU A 205 18.47 18.26 5.52
CA LEU A 205 18.59 18.84 6.86
C LEU A 205 19.55 20.03 6.89
N ALA A 206 20.59 20.02 6.06
CA ALA A 206 21.57 21.10 5.99
C ALA A 206 21.11 22.30 5.14
N GLU A 207 20.37 22.08 4.06
CA GLU A 207 20.12 23.11 3.04
C GLU A 207 18.66 23.57 2.95
N GLU A 208 17.69 22.71 3.27
CA GLU A 208 16.27 22.96 2.94
C GLU A 208 15.29 22.63 4.08
N LEU A 209 15.79 22.48 5.31
CA LEU A 209 14.98 22.11 6.48
C LEU A 209 13.83 23.09 6.75
N ASP A 210 14.10 24.40 6.69
CA ASP A 210 13.08 25.42 6.96
C ASP A 210 11.94 25.37 5.94
N SER A 211 12.24 25.12 4.67
CA SER A 211 11.24 24.90 3.62
C SER A 211 10.43 23.63 3.85
N ALA A 212 11.08 22.57 4.32
CA ALA A 212 10.44 21.28 4.56
C ALA A 212 9.48 21.29 5.76
N LEU A 213 9.76 22.08 6.81
CA LEU A 213 8.92 22.16 8.01
C LEU A 213 7.53 22.75 7.75
N GLY A 214 7.43 23.67 6.79
CA GLY A 214 6.15 24.30 6.39
C GLY A 214 5.43 23.59 5.25
N TYR A 215 5.97 22.49 4.74
CA TYR A 215 5.41 21.83 3.57
C TYR A 215 4.17 21.01 3.90
N ILE A 216 3.22 20.97 2.97
CA ILE A 216 2.06 20.08 3.07
C ILE A 216 2.10 19.19 1.82
N GLY A 217 2.26 17.88 2.05
CA GLY A 217 2.31 16.88 0.99
C GLY A 217 1.06 16.88 0.12
N LYS A 218 1.25 16.68 -1.18
CA LYS A 218 0.18 16.64 -2.19
C LYS A 218 0.06 15.27 -2.84
N VAL A 219 1.09 14.42 -2.72
CA VAL A 219 1.07 13.05 -3.24
C VAL A 219 0.87 12.10 -2.08
N THR A 220 -0.32 11.54 -1.99
CA THR A 220 -0.61 10.47 -1.05
C THR A 220 0.24 9.24 -1.41
N PRO A 221 0.99 8.64 -0.46
CA PRO A 221 1.61 7.34 -0.68
C PRO A 221 0.55 6.34 -1.14
N TYR A 222 0.96 5.19 -1.70
CA TYR A 222 0.02 4.08 -1.96
C TYR A 222 -0.63 3.48 -0.69
N ALA A 223 -0.64 4.20 0.42
CA ALA A 223 -1.66 4.11 1.45
C ALA A 223 -1.83 5.43 2.22
N LYS A 224 -3.00 6.06 2.05
CA LYS A 224 -3.80 6.47 3.21
C LYS A 224 -5.22 5.92 3.04
N MET A 225 -5.73 5.44 4.16
CA MET A 225 -6.83 4.49 4.26
C MET A 225 -8.18 5.16 4.04
N GLU A 226 -8.91 4.69 3.05
CA GLU A 226 -10.34 4.47 3.20
C GLU A 226 -10.62 2.98 3.09
N GLU A 227 -11.58 2.51 3.89
CA GLU A 227 -12.19 1.19 3.72
C GLU A 227 -12.66 1.08 2.28
N VAL A 228 -11.99 0.25 1.49
CA VAL A 228 -12.52 -0.11 0.18
C VAL A 228 -13.78 -0.89 0.46
N LYS A 229 -14.94 -0.35 0.12
CA LYS A 229 -16.16 -1.13 0.16
C LYS A 229 -16.27 -1.92 -1.14
N ALA A 230 -16.50 -3.22 -1.09
CA ALA A 230 -16.79 -3.97 -2.31
C ALA A 230 -18.12 -3.46 -2.93
N PRO A 231 -18.39 -3.68 -4.23
CA PRO A 231 -19.68 -3.41 -4.88
C PRO A 231 -20.94 -4.02 -4.22
N GLU A 232 -20.78 -4.85 -3.19
CA GLU A 232 -21.88 -5.42 -2.42
C GLU A 232 -22.07 -4.70 -1.09
N GLU A 233 -21.05 -3.96 -0.65
CA GLU A 233 -21.04 -3.08 0.52
C GLU A 233 -21.47 -1.64 0.15
N LEU A 234 -21.54 -1.35 -1.14
CA LEU A 234 -22.16 -0.18 -1.78
C LEU A 234 -23.23 -0.76 -2.70
N GLU A 235 -24.49 -0.35 -2.60
CA GLU A 235 -25.63 -1.04 -3.25
C GLU A 235 -25.62 -1.08 -4.80
N ASP A 236 -24.52 -0.69 -5.46
CA ASP A 236 -24.39 -0.57 -6.90
C ASP A 236 -22.92 -0.69 -7.37
N GLU A 237 -22.66 -1.63 -8.29
CA GLU A 237 -21.36 -1.90 -8.91
C GLU A 237 -20.91 -0.78 -9.86
N GLU A 238 -21.83 -0.17 -10.61
CA GLU A 238 -21.53 1.01 -11.41
C GLU A 238 -21.23 2.20 -10.50
N ALA A 239 -21.99 2.39 -9.42
CA ALA A 239 -21.71 3.43 -8.44
C ALA A 239 -20.37 3.22 -7.71
N PHE A 240 -19.94 1.97 -7.49
CA PHE A 240 -18.60 1.69 -6.94
C PHE A 240 -17.50 1.99 -7.96
N LEU A 241 -17.67 1.58 -9.22
CA LEU A 241 -16.74 1.88 -10.30
C LEU A 241 -16.63 3.41 -10.52
N ASP A 242 -17.75 4.13 -10.38
CA ASP A 242 -17.82 5.59 -10.42
C ASP A 242 -17.26 6.25 -9.16
N PHE A 243 -17.47 5.70 -7.97
CA PHE A 243 -16.84 6.14 -6.71
C PHE A 243 -15.31 6.04 -6.80
N LEU A 244 -14.80 4.90 -7.27
CA LEU A 244 -13.38 4.76 -7.59
C LEU A 244 -12.94 5.79 -8.65
N PHE A 245 -13.83 6.26 -9.52
CA PHE A 245 -13.53 7.27 -10.55
C PHE A 245 -13.44 8.66 -9.94
N GLN A 246 -14.29 8.98 -8.97
CA GLN A 246 -14.31 10.26 -8.27
C GLN A 246 -13.18 10.39 -7.24
N GLU A 247 -12.87 9.32 -6.50
CA GLU A 247 -11.75 9.30 -5.54
C GLU A 247 -10.39 9.39 -6.25
N VAL A 248 -10.24 8.72 -7.40
CA VAL A 248 -8.99 8.77 -8.19
C VAL A 248 -8.93 10.00 -9.11
N GLY A 249 -10.07 10.46 -9.64
CA GLY A 249 -10.17 11.68 -10.45
C GLY A 249 -9.91 12.97 -9.68
N ARG A 250 -9.99 12.94 -8.34
CA ARG A 250 -9.52 14.03 -7.47
C ARG A 250 -7.98 14.06 -7.28
N MET A 251 -7.25 13.09 -7.86
CA MET A 251 -5.78 13.04 -7.83
C MET A 251 -5.10 13.55 -9.12
N GLU A 252 -5.85 14.01 -10.13
CA GLU A 252 -5.31 14.71 -11.30
C GLU A 252 -4.86 16.13 -10.98
#